data_AF-A0A1F7R102-F1
#
_entry.id   AF-A0A1F7R102-F1
#
_cell.length_a   1.000
_cell.length_b   1.000
_cell.length_c   1.000
_cell.angle_alpha   90.00
_cell.angle_beta   90.00
_cell.angle_gamma   90.00
#
_symmetry.space_group_name_H-M   'P 1'
#
loop_
_entity.id
_entity.type
_entity.pdbx_description
1 polymer ?
#
loop_
_entity_poly.entity_id
_entity_poly.type
_entity_poly.pdbx_seq_one_letter_code
_entity_poly.pdbx_strand_id
1 'polypeptide(L)' 'MTKNNTIKEKLSELDELVTWFEQEDIEIDQALAKFEEAVKLADDIGKELKTAKNKIEVIKKKFDV' A
#
# COMPACT_ATOMS: atom_id res chain seq x y z
N MET A 1 3.51 6.34 -18.99
CA MET A 1 3.91 4.97 -18.62
C MET A 1 3.16 4.61 -17.35
N THR A 2 2.18 3.72 -17.43
CA THR A 2 1.39 3.30 -16.27
C THR A 2 2.25 2.39 -15.40
N LYS A 3 2.91 2.96 -14.38
CA LYS A 3 3.68 2.18 -13.40
C LYS A 3 2.69 1.24 -12.68
N ASN A 4 2.63 -0.02 -13.11
CA ASN A 4 2.02 -1.07 -12.31
C ASN A 4 3.01 -1.39 -11.18
N ASN A 5 3.06 -0.52 -10.16
CA ASN A 5 3.83 -0.79 -8.96
C ASN A 5 3.20 -2.05 -8.33
N THR A 6 3.99 -3.10 -8.23
CA THR A 6 3.60 -4.33 -7.54
C THR A 6 3.26 -4.01 -6.08
N ILE A 7 2.49 -4.87 -5.41
CA ILE A 7 2.20 -4.72 -3.97
C ILE A 7 3.49 -4.53 -3.17
N LYS A 8 4.58 -5.19 -3.57
CA LYS A 8 5.91 -5.06 -2.96
C LYS A 8 6.50 -3.67 -3.11
N GLU A 9 6.38 -3.06 -4.29
CA GLU A 9 6.85 -1.69 -4.52
C GLU A 9 6.03 -0.68 -3.71
N LYS A 10 4.71 -0.86 -3.64
CA LYS A 10 3.84 0.00 -2.83
C LYS A 10 4.16 -0.09 -1.34
N LEU A 11 4.48 -1.28 -0.84
CA LEU A 11 4.95 -1.46 0.53
C LEU A 11 6.29 -0.75 0.76
N SER A 12 7.22 -0.83 -0.19
CA SER A 12 8.49 -0.10 -0.12
C SER A 12 8.28 1.41 -0.10
N GLU A 13 7.38 1.93 -0.94
CA GLU A 13 7.02 3.36 -0.96
C GLU A 13 6.39 3.79 0.38
N LEU A 14 5.61 2.91 1.02
CA LEU A 14 5.05 3.18 2.34
C LEU A 14 6.13 3.21 3.43
N ASP A 15 7.09 2.29 3.39
CA ASP A 15 8.24 2.30 4.31
C ASP A 15 9.10 3.56 4.14
N GLU A 16 9.30 4.03 2.91
CA GLU A 16 10.00 5.29 2.62
C GLU A 16 9.25 6.50 3.20
N LEU A 17 7.92 6.52 3.07
CA LEU A 17 7.09 7.56 3.68
C LEU A 17 7.19 7.56 5.20
N VAL A 18 7.16 6.38 5.83
CA VAL A 18 7.33 6.24 7.29
C VAL A 18 8.72 6.70 7.72
N THR A 19 9.77 6.32 6.99
CA THR A 19 11.16 6.74 7.26
C THR A 19 11.30 8.26 7.16
N TRP A 20 10.60 8.90 6.23
CA TRP A 20 10.58 10.36 6.11
C TRP A 20 9.98 11.04 7.36
N PHE A 21 9.02 10.40 8.06
CA PHE A 21 8.48 10.92 9.32
C PHE A 21 9.47 10.86 10.50
N GLU A 22 10.60 10.17 10.36
CA GLU A 22 11.63 10.06 11.41
C GLU A 22 12.66 11.21 11.34
N GLN A 23 12.51 12.14 10.40
CA GLN A 23 13.37 13.32 10.29
C GLN A 23 13.14 14.29 11.47
N GLU A 24 14.20 14.95 11.94
CA GLU A 24 14.12 15.86 13.11
C GLU A 24 13.47 17.22 12.80
N ASP A 25 13.41 17.63 11.53
CA ASP A 25 12.91 18.93 11.09
C ASP A 25 11.83 18.73 10.01
N ILE A 26 10.59 18.54 10.47
CA ILE A 26 9.43 18.30 9.61
C ILE A 26 8.41 19.43 9.81
N GLU A 27 8.08 20.13 8.72
CA GLU A 27 6.99 21.10 8.74
C GLU A 27 5.62 20.41 8.81
N ILE A 28 4.71 20.93 9.63
CA ILE A 28 3.40 20.33 9.89
C ILE A 28 2.58 20.17 8.61
N ASP A 29 2.59 21.16 7.71
CA ASP A 29 1.88 21.08 6.43
C ASP A 29 2.43 19.95 5.53
N GLN A 30 3.75 19.74 5.54
CA GLN A 30 4.37 18.64 4.81
C GLN A 30 4.03 17.28 5.46
N ALA A 31 4.01 17.22 6.79
CA ALA A 31 3.64 16.03 7.54
C ALA A 31 2.20 15.60 7.22
N LEU A 32 1.26 16.56 7.18
CA LEU A 32 -0.14 16.30 6.84
C LEU A 32 -0.28 15.74 5.41
N ALA A 33 0.38 16.37 4.44
CA ALA A 33 0.35 15.90 3.06
C ALA A 33 0.91 14.48 2.92
N LYS A 34 2.07 14.21 3.54
CA LYS A 34 2.72 12.89 3.50
C LYS A 34 1.90 11.82 4.21
N PHE A 35 1.19 12.19 5.27
CA PHE A 35 0.34 11.28 6.01
C PHE A 35 -0.87 10.87 5.16
N GLU A 36 -1.48 11.83 4.47
CA GLU A 36 -2.58 11.56 3.55
C GLU A 36 -2.14 10.66 2.39
N GLU A 37 -0.95 10.87 1.84
CA GLU A 37 -0.34 9.97 0.85
C GLU A 37 -0.14 8.56 1.39
N ALA A 38 0.42 8.43 2.60
CA ALA A 38 0.68 7.14 3.25
C ALA A 38 -0.63 6.37 3.51
N VAL A 39 -1.67 7.05 4.01
CA VAL A 39 -2.99 6.44 4.26
C VAL A 39 -3.62 5.95 2.97
N LYS A 40 -3.54 6.75 1.90
CA LYS A 40 -4.08 6.37 0.59
C LYS A 40 -3.35 5.17 0.00
N LEU A 41 -2.03 5.13 0.13
CA LEU A 41 -1.20 4.02 -0.33
C LEU A 41 -1.51 2.74 0.45
N ALA A 42 -1.64 2.84 1.78
CA ALA A 42 -1.99 1.71 2.63
C ALA A 42 -3.39 1.13 2.31
N ASP A 43 -4.39 1.99 2.07
CA ASP A 43 -5.74 1.56 1.66
C ASP A 43 -5.71 0.82 0.31
N ASP A 44 -4.94 1.32 -0.65
CA ASP A 44 -4.81 0.71 -1.97
C ASP A 44 -4.15 -0.69 -1.89
N ILE A 45 -3.05 -0.81 -1.13
CA ILE A 45 -2.41 -2.10 -0.83
C ILE A 45 -3.41 -3.07 -0.20
N GLY A 46 -4.19 -2.60 0.78
CA GLY A 46 -5.21 -3.41 1.46
C GLY A 46 -6.28 -3.94 0.50
N LYS A 47 -6.74 -3.11 -0.44
CA LYS A 47 -7.70 -3.49 -1.48
C LYS A 47 -7.13 -4.52 -2.45
N GLU A 48 -5.88 -4.36 -2.87
CA GLU A 48 -5.21 -5.33 -3.74
C GLU A 48 -5.01 -6.68 -3.05
N LEU A 49 -4.53 -6.69 -1.80
CA LEU A 49 -4.37 -7.91 -1.01
C LEU A 49 -5.71 -8.63 -0.80
N LYS A 50 -6.79 -7.89 -0.51
CA LYS A 50 -8.14 -8.45 -0.39
C LYS A 50 -8.61 -9.06 -1.70
N THR A 51 -8.34 -8.40 -2.82
CA THR A 51 -8.68 -8.91 -4.15
C THR A 51 -7.91 -10.19 -4.47
N ALA A 52 -6.60 -10.23 -4.16
CA ALA A 52 -5.77 -11.41 -4.32
C ALA A 52 -6.27 -12.58 -3.45
N LYS A 53 -6.59 -12.33 -2.18
CA LYS A 53 -7.20 -13.33 -1.28
C LYS A 53 -8.50 -13.88 -1.86
N ASN A 54 -9.42 -13.02 -2.29
CA ASN A 54 -10.70 -13.45 -2.86
C ASN A 54 -10.50 -14.32 -4.10
N LYS A 55 -9.55 -13.97 -4.99
CA LYS A 55 -9.21 -14.79 -6.16
C LYS A 55 -8.71 -16.18 -5.74
N ILE A 56 -7.84 -16.25 -4.73
CA ILE A 56 -7.34 -17.53 -4.19
C ILE A 56 -8.49 -18.36 -3.61
N GLU A 57 -9.41 -17.76 -2.86
CA GLU A 57 -10.56 -18.49 -2.30
C GLU A 57 -11.50 -19.04 -3.38
N VAL A 58 -11.75 -18.26 -4.44
CA VAL A 58 -12.53 -18.73 -5.60
C VAL A 58 -11.83 -19.89 -6.31
N ILE A 59 -10.51 -19.81 -6.49
CA ILE A 59 -9.72 -20.89 -7.08
C ILE A 59 -9.80 -22.13 -6.20
N LYS A 60 -9.52 -22.03 -4.89
CA LYS A 60 -9.62 -23.16 -3.95
C LYS A 60 -10.98 -23.87 -4.06
N LYS A 61 -12.08 -23.11 -4.02
CA LYS A 61 -13.44 -23.67 -4.17
C LYS A 61 -13.68 -24.39 -5.51
N LYS A 62 -13.00 -23.99 -6.59
CA LYS A 62 -13.12 -24.64 -7.91
C LYS A 62 -12.32 -25.94 -8.02
N PHE A 63 -11.26 -26.10 -7.24
CA PHE A 63 -10.37 -27.27 -7.25
C PHE A 63 -10.62 -28.25 -6.09
N ASP A 64 -11.55 -27.93 -5.18
CA ASP A 64 -12.02 -28.80 -4.09
C ASP A 64 -13.17 -29.73 -4.55
N VAL A 65 -13.24 -30.03 -5.86
CA VAL A 65 -14.24 -30.91 -6.51
C VAL A 65 -13.55 -32.15 -7.04
#